data_AF-A0A1G6RXC3-F1
#
_entry.id   AF-A0A1G6RXC3-F1
#
_cell.length_a   1.000
_cell.length_b   1.000
_cell.length_c   1.000
_cell.angle_alpha   90.00
_cell.angle_beta   90.00
_cell.angle_gamma   90.00
#
_symmetry.space_group_name_H-M   'P 1'
#
loop_
_entity.id
_entity.type
_entity.pdbx_description
1 polymer ?
#
loop_
_entity_poly.entity_id
_entity_poly.type
_entity_poly.pdbx_seq_one_letter_code
_entity_poly.pdbx_strand_id
1 'polypeptide(L)'
;MVFYLEVLPFVPKGVIVHIHDVYLPYDYPQFMCDRFYSEQYGLAMFLLANPDRYKPLLPNFFVSEDADLSSIVTPIWNIPSLKTVERHGGSFWIRVR
;
A
#
# COMPACT_ATOMS: atom_id res chain seq x y z
N MET A 1 11.78 3.70 9.62
CA MET A 1 11.69 4.93 10.44
C MET A 1 12.19 6.18 9.70
N VAL A 2 13.44 6.21 9.21
CA VAL A 2 14.03 7.36 8.48
C VAL A 2 13.13 7.89 7.36
N PHE A 3 12.58 7.00 6.53
CA PHE A 3 11.67 7.43 5.45
C PHE A 3 10.49 8.27 5.96
N TYR A 4 9.81 7.84 7.03
CA TYR A 4 8.64 8.54 7.55
C TYR A 4 8.99 9.85 8.26
N LEU A 5 10.12 9.91 8.96
CA LEU A 5 10.47 11.09 9.76
C LEU A 5 11.27 12.15 8.99
N GLU A 6 12.08 11.72 8.01
CA GLU A 6 13.09 12.58 7.39
C GLU A 6 12.88 12.74 5.88
N VAL A 7 12.13 11.84 5.22
CA VAL A 7 11.93 11.89 3.76
C VAL A 7 10.50 12.31 3.42
N LEU A 8 9.51 11.50 3.81
CA LEU A 8 8.10 11.69 3.47
C LEU A 8 7.54 13.08 3.81
N PRO A 9 7.89 13.72 4.94
CA PRO A 9 7.41 15.07 5.27
C PRO A 9 7.91 16.16 4.34
N PHE A 10 8.98 15.92 3.58
CA PHE A 10 9.61 16.87 2.68
C PHE A 10 9.40 16.54 1.21
N VAL A 11 8.72 15.43 0.89
CA VAL A 11 8.37 15.09 -0.48
C VAL A 11 7.52 16.20 -1.10
N PRO A 12 7.86 16.71 -2.30
CA PRO A 12 7.10 17.77 -2.95
C PRO A 12 5.67 17.39 -3.31
N LYS A 13 4.80 18.39 -3.35
CA LYS A 13 3.43 18.26 -3.88
C LYS A 13 3.45 17.72 -5.32
N GLY A 14 2.51 16.83 -5.62
CA GLY A 14 2.34 16.19 -6.92
C GLY A 14 3.08 14.86 -7.06
N VAL A 15 4.06 14.56 -6.20
CA VAL A 15 4.80 13.30 -6.23
C VAL A 15 3.90 12.14 -5.80
N ILE A 16 3.98 11.05 -6.55
CA ILE A 16 3.37 9.76 -6.21
C ILE A 16 4.43 8.92 -5.51
N VAL A 17 4.09 8.43 -4.32
CA VAL A 17 4.98 7.61 -3.50
C VAL A 17 4.38 6.22 -3.36
N HIS A 18 5.22 5.22 -3.57
CA HIS A 18 4.91 3.81 -3.39
C HIS A 18 5.58 3.30 -2.12
N ILE A 19 4.81 2.62 -1.27
CA ILE A 19 5.30 1.95 -0.08
C ILE A 19 4.94 0.46 -0.20
N HIS A 20 5.96 -0.39 -0.07
CA HIS A 20 5.83 -1.84 -0.11
C HIS A 20 5.40 -2.40 1.25
N ASP A 21 4.90 -3.63 1.23
CA ASP A 21 4.51 -4.43 2.39
C ASP A 21 3.47 -3.73 3.27
N VAL A 22 2.39 -3.26 2.65
CA VAL A 22 1.27 -2.58 3.33
C VAL A 22 -0.04 -3.31 3.08
N TYR A 23 -0.77 -3.60 4.16
CA TYR A 23 -2.01 -4.39 4.15
C TYR A 23 -3.24 -3.53 4.45
N LEU A 24 -3.06 -2.22 4.68
CA LEU A 24 -4.15 -1.30 5.00
C LEU A 24 -5.33 -1.42 4.02
N PRO A 25 -6.59 -1.39 4.52
CA PRO A 25 -6.97 -1.07 5.90
C PRO A 25 -6.92 -2.27 6.87
N TYR A 26 -6.46 -3.43 6.42
CA TYR A 26 -6.31 -4.61 7.27
C TYR A 26 -5.04 -4.53 8.11
N ASP A 27 -5.03 -5.32 9.18
CA ASP A 27 -3.84 -5.46 10.00
C ASP A 27 -2.80 -6.38 9.35
N TYR A 28 -1.57 -6.36 9.86
CA TYR A 28 -0.53 -7.27 9.38
C TYR A 28 -0.90 -8.72 9.69
N PRO A 29 -0.71 -9.65 8.73
CA PRO A 29 -0.83 -11.07 9.02
C PRO A 29 0.28 -11.52 9.98
N GLN A 30 0.04 -12.60 10.72
CA GLN A 30 0.95 -13.06 11.78
C GLN A 30 2.41 -13.22 11.33
N PHE A 31 2.66 -13.72 10.12
CA PHE A 31 4.03 -13.91 9.63
C PHE A 31 4.81 -12.59 9.43
N MET A 32 4.12 -11.46 9.25
CA MET A 32 4.75 -10.13 9.21
C MET A 32 5.03 -9.63 10.63
N CYS A 33 4.11 -9.89 11.56
CA CYS A 33 4.28 -9.61 12.98
C CYS A 33 5.47 -10.38 13.57
N ASP A 34 5.66 -11.64 13.17
CA ASP A 34 6.79 -12.48 13.59
C ASP A 34 8.15 -11.95 13.09
N ARG A 35 8.13 -11.10 12.04
CA ARG A 35 9.29 -10.36 11.52
C ARG A 35 9.44 -8.98 12.15
N PHE A 36 8.55 -8.61 13.07
CA PHE A 36 8.49 -7.32 13.75
C PHE A 36 8.34 -6.12 12.78
N TYR A 37 7.70 -6.34 11.63
CA TYR A 37 7.39 -5.25 10.70
C TYR A 37 6.33 -4.32 11.29
N SER A 38 6.50 -3.02 11.04
CA SER A 38 5.65 -1.97 11.63
C SER A 38 5.43 -0.78 10.71
N GLU A 39 5.95 -0.84 9.48
CA GLU A 39 5.98 0.25 8.51
C GLU A 39 4.58 0.73 8.15
N GLN A 40 3.60 -0.18 8.01
CA GLN A 40 2.24 0.21 7.66
C GLN A 40 1.56 1.08 8.74
N TYR A 41 1.91 0.90 10.02
CA TYR A 41 1.34 1.70 11.08
C TYR A 41 1.87 3.14 11.01
N GLY A 42 3.14 3.32 10.62
CA GLY A 42 3.68 4.64 10.30
C GLY A 42 2.88 5.31 9.18
N LEU A 43 2.61 4.59 8.09
CA LEU A 43 1.75 5.10 7.02
C LEU A 43 0.34 5.45 7.52
N ALA A 44 -0.30 4.57 8.29
CA ALA A 44 -1.64 4.80 8.84
C ALA A 44 -1.70 6.09 9.69
N MET A 45 -0.72 6.30 10.57
CA MET A 45 -0.61 7.53 11.37
C MET A 45 -0.49 8.77 10.48
N PHE A 46 0.35 8.73 9.43
CA PHE A 46 0.52 9.85 8.51
C PHE A 46 -0.77 10.17 7.73
N LEU A 47 -1.46 9.13 7.24
CA LEU A 47 -2.74 9.28 6.53
C LEU A 47 -3.82 9.88 7.43
N LEU A 48 -3.95 9.39 8.67
CA LEU A 48 -4.95 9.86 9.64
C LEU A 48 -4.66 11.28 10.13
N ALA A 49 -3.39 11.59 10.40
CA ALA A 49 -3.01 12.90 10.93
C ALA A 49 -2.96 14.00 9.86
N ASN A 50 -2.80 13.65 8.58
CA ASN A 50 -2.65 14.62 7.49
C ASN A 50 -3.47 14.24 6.24
N PRO A 51 -4.81 14.07 6.36
CA PRO A 51 -5.66 13.54 5.29
C PRO A 51 -5.71 14.43 4.04
N ASP A 52 -5.51 15.74 4.20
CA ASP A 52 -5.47 16.68 3.07
C ASP A 52 -4.18 16.56 2.26
N ARG A 53 -3.06 16.21 2.92
CA ARG A 53 -1.74 16.14 2.32
C ARG A 53 -1.47 14.81 1.64
N TYR A 54 -1.81 13.69 2.28
CA TYR A 54 -1.53 12.36 1.75
C TYR A 54 -2.81 11.73 1.21
N LYS A 55 -2.97 11.75 -0.12
CA LYS A 55 -4.13 11.12 -0.78
C LYS A 55 -3.82 9.66 -1.10
N PRO A 56 -4.54 8.68 -0.53
CA PRO A 56 -4.51 7.32 -1.05
C PRO A 56 -4.91 7.30 -2.53
N LEU A 57 -4.11 6.60 -3.34
CA LEU A 57 -4.39 6.36 -4.75
C LEU A 57 -4.76 4.91 -5.00
N LEU A 58 -3.96 3.98 -4.48
CA LEU A 58 -4.13 2.57 -4.78
C LEU A 58 -3.60 1.70 -3.62
N PRO A 59 -4.46 1.30 -2.67
CA PRO A 59 -4.15 0.30 -1.67
C PRO A 59 -4.31 -1.11 -2.27
N ASN A 60 -3.25 -1.70 -2.81
CA ASN A 60 -3.39 -2.92 -3.61
C ASN A 60 -3.79 -4.16 -2.79
N PHE A 61 -3.43 -4.24 -1.50
CA PHE A 61 -3.92 -5.34 -0.67
C PHE A 61 -5.45 -5.27 -0.53
N PHE A 62 -5.99 -4.08 -0.27
CA PHE A 62 -7.45 -3.86 -0.26
C PHE A 62 -8.10 -4.21 -1.60
N VAL A 63 -7.50 -3.77 -2.72
CA VAL A 63 -7.99 -4.08 -4.07
C VAL A 63 -8.00 -5.59 -4.34
N SER A 64 -7.03 -6.36 -3.82
CA SER A 64 -7.02 -7.81 -4.01
C SER A 64 -8.02 -8.56 -3.14
N GLU A 65 -8.36 -8.01 -1.97
CA GLU A 65 -9.34 -8.62 -1.05
C GLU A 65 -10.79 -8.25 -1.39
N ASP A 66 -11.02 -7.08 -1.98
CA ASP A 66 -12.35 -6.63 -2.38
C ASP A 66 -12.82 -7.36 -3.65
N ALA A 67 -13.98 -8.02 -3.58
CA ALA A 67 -14.48 -8.85 -4.68
C ALA A 67 -14.78 -8.06 -5.96
N ASP A 68 -15.34 -6.86 -5.81
CA ASP A 68 -15.71 -6.02 -6.95
C ASP A 68 -14.44 -5.46 -7.61
N LEU A 69 -13.49 -4.95 -6.81
CA LEU A 69 -12.23 -4.39 -7.33
C LEU A 69 -11.29 -5.46 -7.90
N SER A 70 -11.15 -6.61 -7.23
CA SER A 70 -10.30 -7.70 -7.70
C SER A 70 -10.82 -8.31 -9.02
N SER A 71 -12.13 -8.28 -9.25
CA SER A 71 -12.73 -8.73 -10.51
C SER A 71 -12.25 -7.90 -11.72
N ILE A 72 -12.06 -6.58 -11.54
CA ILE A 72 -11.59 -5.66 -12.58
C ILE A 72 -10.20 -6.05 -13.08
N VAL A 73 -9.33 -6.48 -12.16
CA VAL A 73 -7.95 -6.88 -12.47
C VAL A 73 -7.83 -8.38 -12.77
N THR A 74 -8.89 -9.17 -12.70
CA THR A 74 -8.80 -10.61 -13.02
C THR A 74 -8.18 -10.93 -14.39
N PRO A 75 -8.44 -10.14 -15.47
CA PRO A 75 -7.84 -10.41 -16.77
C PRO A 75 -6.31 -10.40 -16.81
N ILE A 76 -5.63 -9.61 -15.96
CA ILE A 76 -4.15 -9.61 -15.94
C ILE A 76 -3.57 -10.93 -15.45
N TRP A 77 -4.29 -11.67 -14.60
CA TRP A 77 -3.84 -12.99 -14.11
C TRP A 77 -3.93 -14.10 -15.16
N ASN A 78 -4.59 -13.84 -16.28
CA ASN A 78 -4.62 -14.77 -17.43
C ASN A 78 -3.39 -14.64 -18.33
N ILE A 79 -2.56 -13.60 -18.13
CA ILE A 79 -1.32 -13.40 -18.91
C ILE A 79 -0.36 -14.56 -18.61
N PRO A 80 0.15 -15.28 -19.64
CA PRO A 80 0.97 -16.48 -19.43
C PRO A 80 2.19 -16.28 -18.52
N SER A 81 2.85 -15.12 -18.60
CA SER A 81 4.01 -14.77 -17.78
C SER A 81 3.68 -14.48 -16.31
N LEU A 82 2.40 -14.29 -15.97
CA LEU A 82 1.93 -13.98 -14.62
C LEU A 82 1.25 -15.17 -13.93
N LYS A 83 1.26 -16.36 -14.51
CA LYS A 83 0.56 -17.52 -13.94
C LYS A 83 1.10 -17.96 -12.57
N THR A 84 2.38 -17.70 -12.29
CA THR A 84 3.07 -18.13 -11.08
C THR A 84 3.31 -17.00 -10.07
N VAL A 85 2.84 -15.78 -10.36
CA VAL A 85 3.02 -14.66 -9.42
C VAL A 85 1.93 -14.68 -8.35
N GLU A 86 2.27 -14.14 -7.17
CA GLU A 86 1.29 -13.84 -6.14
C GLU A 86 0.24 -12.87 -6.66
N ARG A 87 -1.02 -13.10 -6.30
CA ARG A 87 -2.18 -12.30 -6.76
C ARG A 87 -2.67 -11.31 -5.72
N HIS A 88 -2.16 -11.39 -4.49
CA HIS A 88 -2.44 -10.38 -3.47
C HIS A 88 -1.57 -9.15 -3.71
N GLY A 89 -2.11 -7.98 -3.42
CA GLY A 89 -1.34 -6.74 -3.53
C GLY A 89 -0.53 -6.48 -2.28
N GLY A 90 0.78 -6.22 -2.39
CA GLY A 90 1.60 -5.80 -1.23
C GLY A 90 1.92 -4.31 -1.21
N SER A 91 1.31 -3.51 -2.08
CA SER A 91 1.75 -2.13 -2.34
C SER A 91 0.68 -1.10 -2.00
N PHE A 92 1.11 0.03 -1.45
CA PHE A 92 0.24 1.18 -1.19
C PHE A 92 0.79 2.43 -1.86
N TRP A 93 -0.04 3.04 -2.69
CA TRP A 93 0.30 4.23 -3.44
C TRP A 93 -0.41 5.45 -2.86
N ILE A 94 0.35 6.51 -2.59
CA ILE A 94 -0.16 7.82 -2.17
C ILE A 94 0.29 8.91 -3.13
N ARG A 95 -0.47 9.99 -3.22
CA ARG A 95 -0.03 11.24 -3.82
C ARG A 95 0.07 12.31 -2.75
N VAL A 96 1.21 12.99 -2.72
CA VAL A 96 1.40 14.19 -1.89
C VAL A 96 0.68 15.36 -2.57
N ARG A 97 -0.19 16.05 -1.85
CA ARG A 97 -1.02 17.17 -2.31
C ARG A 97 -0.56 18.51 -1.77
#